data_AF-E4Y0B1-F1
#
_entry.id   AF-E4Y0B1-F1
#
_cell.length_a   1.000
_cell.length_b   1.000
_cell.length_c   1.000
_cell.angle_alpha   90.00
_cell.angle_beta   90.00
_cell.angle_gamma   90.00
#
_symmetry.space_group_name_H-M   'P 1'
#
loop_
_entity.id
_entity.type
_entity.pdbx_description
1 polymer ?
#
loop_
_entity_poly.entity_id
_entity_poly.type
_entity_poly.pdbx_seq_one_letter_code
_entity_poly.pdbx_strand_id
1 'polypeptide(L)'
;MVDSKKLRIQTGVVNRCFKEKNYYLKELVVFEKKLQNTNFKDEEEAYRSKMVPQQIDETKAALKDTENALENAIVALRQLVEDDEADKSTKEWVAANDKLKEVTA
;
A
#
# COMPACT_ATOMS: atom_id res chain seq x y z
N MET A 1 16.35 12.01 22.32
CA MET A 1 15.64 10.72 22.39
C MET A 1 14.46 10.77 21.44
N VAL A 2 14.43 9.88 20.44
CA VAL A 2 13.30 9.78 19.51
C VAL A 2 12.02 9.45 20.28
N ASP A 3 10.95 10.22 20.05
CA ASP A 3 9.65 10.00 20.68
C ASP A 3 9.06 8.66 20.22
N SER A 4 8.96 7.69 21.14
CA SER A 4 8.36 6.37 20.88
C SER A 4 6.93 6.46 20.33
N LYS A 5 6.18 7.51 20.69
CA LYS A 5 4.85 7.77 20.13
C LYS A 5 4.95 8.11 18.64
N LYS A 6 5.95 8.89 18.23
CA LYS A 6 6.19 9.28 16.84
C LYS A 6 6.56 8.06 15.99
N LEU A 7 7.45 7.19 16.48
CA LEU A 7 7.78 5.91 15.83
C LEU A 7 6.51 5.07 15.62
N ARG A 8 5.72 4.87 16.67
CA ARG A 8 4.48 4.08 16.59
C ARG A 8 3.49 4.64 15.57
N ILE A 9 3.30 5.96 15.54
CA ILE A 9 2.41 6.62 14.58
C ILE A 9 2.93 6.39 13.16
N GLN A 10 4.21 6.64 12.91
CA GLN A 10 4.79 6.55 11.58
C GLN A 10 4.80 5.12 11.05
N THR A 11 5.09 4.13 11.90
CA THR A 11 4.91 2.69 11.57
C THR A 11 3.47 2.38 11.15
N GLY A 12 2.49 2.98 11.83
CA GLY A 12 1.08 2.86 11.49
C GLY A 12 0.72 3.47 10.13
N VAL A 13 1.33 4.60 9.77
CA VAL A 13 1.15 5.23 8.45
C VAL A 13 1.69 4.31 7.35
N VAL A 14 2.94 3.87 7.47
CA VAL A 14 3.56 2.94 6.49
C VAL A 14 2.73 1.68 6.33
N ASN A 15 2.27 1.07 7.43
CA ASN A 15 1.48 -0.15 7.37
C ASN A 15 0.13 0.03 6.67
N ARG A 16 -0.53 1.20 6.82
CA ARG A 16 -1.79 1.49 6.11
C ARG A 16 -1.55 1.66 4.62
N CYS A 17 -0.60 2.51 4.22
CA CYS A 17 -0.27 2.73 2.81
C CYS A 17 0.17 1.43 2.13
N PHE A 18 0.94 0.58 2.82
CA PHE A 18 1.36 -0.71 2.28
C PHE A 18 0.19 -1.68 2.06
N LYS A 19 -0.75 -1.75 3.02
CA LYS A 19 -1.96 -2.57 2.87
C LYS A 19 -2.87 -2.07 1.75
N GLU A 20 -3.00 -0.75 1.62
CA GLU A 20 -3.78 -0.10 0.58
C GLU A 20 -3.18 -0.35 -0.81
N LYS A 21 -1.86 -0.22 -0.97
CA LYS A 21 -1.15 -0.63 -2.20
C LYS A 21 -1.48 -2.08 -2.56
N ASN A 22 -1.34 -2.98 -1.59
CA ASN A 22 -1.61 -4.41 -1.80
C ASN A 22 -3.08 -4.71 -2.12
N TYR A 23 -4.01 -3.89 -1.63
CA TYR A 23 -5.43 -3.98 -1.97
C TYR A 23 -5.64 -3.63 -3.45
N TYR A 24 -5.13 -2.48 -3.90
CA TYR A 24 -5.25 -2.06 -5.30
C TYR A 24 -4.57 -3.03 -6.27
N LEU A 25 -3.40 -3.58 -5.92
CA LEU A 25 -2.75 -4.61 -6.73
C LEU A 25 -3.65 -5.86 -6.89
N LYS A 26 -4.31 -6.31 -5.82
CA LYS A 26 -5.25 -7.44 -5.89
C LYS A 26 -6.49 -7.10 -6.72
N GLU A 27 -7.00 -5.88 -6.57
CA GLU A 27 -8.15 -5.39 -7.33
C GLU A 27 -7.85 -5.36 -8.84
N LEU A 28 -6.67 -4.87 -9.24
CA LEU A 28 -6.23 -4.89 -10.65
C LEU A 28 -6.24 -6.31 -11.22
N VAL A 29 -5.71 -7.30 -10.49
CA VAL A 29 -5.72 -8.71 -10.93
C VAL A 29 -7.16 -9.21 -11.11
N VAL A 30 -8.10 -8.77 -10.26
CA VAL A 30 -9.53 -9.13 -10.41
C VAL A 30 -10.13 -8.50 -11.66
N PHE A 31 -9.84 -7.23 -11.93
CA PHE A 31 -10.33 -6.55 -13.13
C PHE A 31 -9.73 -7.10 -14.42
N GLU A 32 -8.43 -7.40 -14.44
CA GLU A 32 -7.76 -8.02 -15.59
C GLU A 32 -8.38 -9.39 -15.92
N LYS A 33 -8.70 -10.19 -14.89
CA LYS A 33 -9.43 -11.46 -15.08
C LYS A 33 -10.85 -11.25 -15.62
N LYS A 34 -11.56 -10.23 -15.13
CA LYS A 34 -12.90 -9.88 -15.65
C LYS A 34 -12.84 -9.42 -17.11
N LEU A 35 -11.81 -8.68 -17.50
CA LEU A 35 -11.62 -8.21 -18.87
C LEU A 35 -11.35 -9.38 -19.84
N GLN A 36 -10.66 -10.41 -19.38
CA GLN A 36 -10.40 -11.63 -20.15
C GLN A 36 -11.61 -12.57 -20.21
N ASN A 37 -12.61 -12.41 -19.33
CA ASN A 37 -13.79 -13.25 -19.34
C ASN A 37 -14.74 -12.82 -20.47
N THR A 38 -14.93 -13.72 -21.44
CA THR A 38 -15.88 -13.52 -22.55
C THR A 38 -17.16 -14.35 -22.39
N ASN A 39 -17.25 -15.19 -21.35
CA ASN A 39 -18.41 -16.04 -21.08
C ASN A 39 -19.38 -15.31 -20.13
N PHE A 40 -20.10 -14.33 -20.66
CA PHE A 40 -21.10 -13.59 -19.91
C PHE A 40 -22.38 -14.42 -19.74
N LYS A 41 -22.96 -14.39 -18.54
CA LYS A 41 -24.21 -15.09 -18.20
C LYS A 41 -25.43 -14.43 -18.84
N ASP A 42 -25.40 -13.11 -18.98
CA ASP A 42 -26.49 -12.29 -19.51
C ASP A 42 -25.98 -10.97 -20.14
N GLU A 43 -26.88 -10.23 -20.80
CA GLU A 43 -26.56 -8.94 -21.43
C GLU A 43 -26.14 -7.87 -20.42
N GLU A 44 -26.62 -7.94 -19.18
CA GLU A 44 -26.26 -7.00 -18.13
C GLU A 44 -24.79 -7.17 -17.72
N GLU A 45 -24.32 -8.42 -17.60
CA GLU A 45 -22.91 -8.72 -17.36
C GLU A 45 -22.01 -8.27 -18.53
N ALA A 46 -22.45 -8.50 -19.76
CA ALA A 46 -21.76 -8.03 -20.97
C ALA A 46 -21.73 -6.49 -21.08
N TYR A 47 -22.74 -5.79 -20.55
CA TYR A 47 -22.73 -4.33 -20.47
C TYR A 47 -21.75 -3.84 -19.40
N ARG A 48 -21.78 -4.43 -18.19
CA ARG A 48 -20.86 -4.07 -17.10
C ARG A 48 -19.40 -4.31 -17.46
N SER A 49 -19.09 -5.33 -18.25
CA SER A 49 -17.70 -5.61 -18.67
C SER A 49 -17.08 -4.49 -19.50
N LYS A 50 -17.89 -3.67 -20.19
CA LYS A 50 -17.42 -2.49 -20.92
C LYS A 50 -16.84 -1.39 -20.02
N MET A 51 -17.21 -1.39 -18.73
CA MET A 51 -16.68 -0.44 -17.74
C MET A 51 -15.35 -0.88 -17.14
N VAL A 52 -14.97 -2.14 -17.29
CA VAL A 52 -13.76 -2.71 -16.67
C VAL A 52 -12.47 -1.98 -17.09
N PRO A 53 -12.27 -1.57 -18.35
CA PRO A 53 -11.10 -0.76 -18.73
C PRO A 53 -11.00 0.57 -17.96
N GLN A 54 -12.12 1.29 -17.79
CA GLN A 54 -12.14 2.52 -17.01
C GLN A 54 -11.81 2.25 -15.54
N GLN A 55 -12.37 1.18 -14.96
CA GLN A 55 -12.06 0.79 -13.57
C GLN A 55 -10.57 0.45 -13.39
N ILE A 56 -9.95 -0.22 -14.38
CA ILE A 56 -8.50 -0.49 -14.37
C ILE A 56 -7.71 0.82 -14.36
N ASP A 57 -8.07 1.79 -15.20
CA ASP A 57 -7.37 3.06 -15.29
C ASP A 57 -7.51 3.88 -14.00
N GLU A 58 -8.70 3.92 -13.41
CA GLU A 58 -8.95 4.57 -12.11
C GLU A 58 -8.17 3.89 -10.98
N THR A 59 -8.19 2.56 -10.89
CA THR A 59 -7.42 1.82 -9.87
C THR A 59 -5.92 1.99 -10.08
N LYS A 60 -5.42 2.06 -11.33
CA LYS A 60 -3.99 2.35 -11.60
C LYS A 60 -3.59 3.75 -11.16
N ALA A 61 -4.46 4.75 -11.36
CA ALA A 61 -4.22 6.10 -10.88
C ALA A 61 -4.16 6.13 -9.34
N ALA A 62 -5.12 5.50 -8.66
CA ALA A 62 -5.14 5.39 -7.20
C ALA A 62 -3.91 4.65 -6.67
N LEU A 63 -3.52 3.53 -7.30
CA LEU A 63 -2.32 2.77 -6.94
C LEU A 63 -1.07 3.65 -7.00
N LYS A 64 -0.90 4.43 -8.08
CA LYS A 64 0.26 5.32 -8.24
C LYS A 64 0.32 6.36 -7.12
N ASP A 65 -0.82 6.95 -6.76
CA ASP A 65 -0.89 7.91 -5.65
C ASP A 65 -0.56 7.24 -4.30
N THR A 66 -1.06 6.03 -4.06
CA THR A 66 -0.73 5.25 -2.87
C THR A 66 0.75 4.85 -2.83
N GLU A 67 1.37 4.53 -3.96
CA GLU A 67 2.80 4.22 -4.05
C GLU A 67 3.66 5.44 -3.67
N ASN A 68 3.32 6.62 -4.20
CA ASN A 68 3.98 7.87 -3.81
C ASN A 68 3.81 8.17 -2.31
N ALA A 69 2.61 7.94 -1.77
CA ALA A 69 2.33 8.12 -0.34
C ALA A 69 3.12 7.13 0.53
N LEU A 70 3.22 5.87 0.09
CA LEU A 70 4.01 4.84 0.76
C LEU A 70 5.50 5.18 0.75
N GLU A 71 6.05 5.63 -0.38
CA GLU A 71 7.45 6.03 -0.48
C GLU A 71 7.78 7.17 0.49
N ASN A 72 6.97 8.21 0.52
CA ASN A 72 7.11 9.31 1.48
C ASN A 72 7.03 8.82 2.93
N ALA A 73 6.09 7.92 3.23
CA ALA A 73 5.94 7.34 4.56
C ALA A 73 7.15 6.50 4.98
N ILE A 74 7.75 5.75 4.04
CA ILE A 74 8.97 4.96 4.23
C ILE A 74 10.15 5.88 4.53
N VAL A 75 10.34 6.94 3.75
CA VAL A 75 11.43 7.93 3.99
C VAL A 75 11.31 8.52 5.39
N ALA A 76 10.10 8.96 5.77
CA ALA A 76 9.87 9.53 7.10
C ALA A 76 10.06 8.51 8.24
N LEU A 77 9.66 7.24 8.05
CA LEU A 77 9.92 6.20 9.06
C LEU A 77 11.40 5.87 9.17
N ARG A 78 12.10 5.79 8.03
CA ARG A 78 13.53 5.53 7.94
C ARG A 78 14.33 6.57 8.70
N GLN A 79 14.04 7.86 8.51
CA GLN A 79 14.67 8.94 9.25
C GLN A 79 14.55 8.79 10.77
N LEU A 80 13.42 8.28 11.28
CA LEU A 80 13.23 8.06 12.72
C LEU A 80 13.95 6.82 13.25
N VAL A 81 14.10 5.79 12.41
CA VAL A 81 14.75 4.52 12.77
C VAL A 81 16.27 4.65 12.72
N GLU A 82 16.79 5.44 11.77
CA GLU A 82 18.22 5.68 11.54
C GLU A 82 18.78 6.87 12.37
N ASP A 83 17.93 7.60 13.09
CA ASP A 83 18.35 8.66 14.02
C ASP A 83 19.30 8.10 15.10
N ASP A 84 20.45 8.76 15.30
CA ASP A 84 21.47 8.35 16.27
C ASP A 84 20.97 8.38 17.72
N GLU A 85 19.92 9.16 18.01
CA GLU A 85 19.27 9.23 19.32
C GLU A 85 18.14 8.19 19.51
N ALA A 86 17.93 7.29 18.55
CA ALA A 86 16.91 6.25 18.64
C ALA A 86 17.37 5.10 19.55
N ASP A 87 16.54 4.79 20.56
CA ASP A 87 16.77 3.60 21.40
C ASP A 87 16.28 2.32 20.69
N LYS A 88 17.27 1.59 20.16
CA LYS A 88 17.07 0.35 19.38
C LYS A 88 16.58 -0.84 20.20
N SER A 89 16.57 -0.73 21.53
CA SER A 89 16.04 -1.77 22.42
C SER A 89 14.52 -1.69 22.61
N THR A 90 13.90 -0.56 22.23
CA THR A 90 12.46 -0.37 22.40
C THR A 90 11.64 -1.20 21.43
N LYS A 91 10.49 -1.71 21.91
CA LYS A 91 9.54 -2.46 21.06
C LYS A 91 9.04 -1.63 19.88
N GLU A 92 8.88 -0.31 20.06
CA GLU A 92 8.46 0.62 19.01
C GLU A 92 9.51 0.71 17.89
N TRP A 93 10.80 0.80 18.24
CA TRP A 93 11.87 0.80 17.25
C TRP A 93 11.98 -0.55 16.52
N VAL A 94 11.90 -1.67 17.24
CA VAL A 94 11.93 -3.01 16.63
C VAL A 94 10.78 -3.16 15.62
N ALA A 95 9.55 -2.81 16.02
CA ALA A 95 8.39 -2.87 15.14
C ALA A 95 8.51 -1.94 13.92
N ALA A 96 9.08 -0.73 14.09
CA ALA A 96 9.34 0.19 13.01
C ALA A 96 10.38 -0.35 12.01
N ASN A 97 11.49 -0.89 12.52
CA ASN A 97 12.57 -1.44 11.71
C ASN A 97 12.12 -2.69 10.94
N ASP A 98 11.38 -3.59 11.58
CA ASP A 98 10.85 -4.78 10.92
C ASP A 98 9.82 -4.41 9.84
N LYS A 99 8.97 -3.41 10.11
CA LYS A 99 8.04 -2.90 9.10
C LYS A 99 8.79 -2.27 7.92
N LEU A 100 9.86 -1.52 8.15
CA LEU A 100 10.70 -0.98 7.06
C LEU A 100 11.25 -2.10 6.19
N LYS A 101 11.83 -3.14 6.80
CA LYS A 101 12.34 -4.31 6.05
C LYS A 101 11.27 -4.98 5.21
N GLU A 102 10.07 -5.19 5.77
CA GLU A 102 8.95 -5.80 5.05
C GLU A 102 8.54 -5.02 3.81
N VAL A 103 8.52 -3.69 3.87
CA VAL A 103 8.05 -2.85 2.77
C VAL A 103 9.14 -2.46 1.77
N THR A 104 10.41 -2.71 2.09
CA THR A 104 11.56 -2.42 1.21
C THR A 104 12.24 -3.68 0.65
N ALA A 105 11.80 -4.87 1.04
CA ALA A 105 12.27 -6.14 0.50
C ALA A 105 11.68 -6.40 -0.89
#